data_AF-A0A1B9G2B6-F1
#
_entry.id   AF-A0A1B9G2B6-F1
#
_cell.length_a   1.000
_cell.length_b   1.000
_cell.length_c   1.000
_cell.angle_alpha   90.00
_cell.angle_beta   90.00
_cell.angle_gamma   90.00
#
_symmetry.space_group_name_H-M   'P 1'
#
loop_
_entity.id
_entity.type
_entity.pdbx_description
1 polymer ?
#
loop_
_entity_poly.entity_id
_entity_poly.type
_entity_poly.pdbx_seq_one_letter_code
_entity_poly.pdbx_strand_id
1 'polypeptide(L)'
;MRSIITFTFLVLSSLLSLVLGDYVDMVIDSEKDLARTLDKFVEDHPNTYDFIAKSFDGKIIIQIRFEDDTVGIEGFFTETPELLDDLDIAQQSILASTVSAGLDEQSGTTLESLKAYRYGDPENEKRQLGCQPCR
;
A
#
# COMPACT_ATOMS: atom_id res chain seq x y z
N MET A 1 -27.01 -28.39 15.16
CA MET A 1 -25.82 -27.90 15.88
C MET A 1 -25.17 -26.86 15.00
N ARG A 2 -25.22 -25.60 15.43
CA ARG A 2 -24.58 -24.45 14.78
C ARG A 2 -23.12 -24.37 15.25
N SER A 3 -22.28 -23.71 14.45
CA SER A 3 -21.00 -23.12 14.85
C SER A 3 -19.75 -23.99 14.65
N ILE A 4 -19.24 -24.01 13.41
CA ILE A 4 -17.80 -24.19 13.12
C ILE A 4 -17.46 -23.29 11.90
N ILE A 5 -17.73 -21.98 11.97
CA ILE A 5 -17.24 -21.03 10.95
C ILE A 5 -16.99 -19.69 11.64
N THR A 6 -15.98 -19.62 12.51
CA THR A 6 -15.57 -18.32 13.08
C THR A 6 -14.15 -18.39 13.63
N PHE A 7 -13.17 -18.88 12.85
CA PHE A 7 -11.77 -18.75 13.28
C PHE A 7 -10.72 -18.60 12.16
N THR A 8 -11.14 -18.46 10.90
CA THR A 8 -10.21 -18.28 9.75
C THR A 8 -10.25 -16.88 9.13
N PHE A 9 -10.94 -15.92 9.75
CA PHE A 9 -11.05 -14.56 9.20
C PHE A 9 -10.16 -13.51 9.89
N LEU A 10 -9.41 -13.89 10.93
CA LEU A 10 -8.54 -12.97 11.68
C LEU A 10 -7.05 -13.10 11.34
N VAL A 11 -6.69 -13.88 10.30
CA VAL A 11 -5.28 -14.12 9.93
C VAL A 11 -4.89 -13.38 8.63
N LEU A 12 -5.84 -12.74 7.95
CA LEU A 12 -5.57 -12.07 6.67
C LEU A 12 -5.18 -10.59 6.82
N SER A 13 -5.43 -9.95 7.97
CA SER A 13 -5.12 -8.53 8.19
C SER A 13 -3.68 -8.25 8.62
N SER A 14 -2.90 -9.29 8.96
CA SER A 14 -1.57 -9.15 9.54
C SER A 14 -0.40 -9.31 8.55
N LEU A 15 -0.65 -9.24 7.23
CA LEU A 15 0.32 -9.66 6.19
C LEU A 15 0.89 -8.53 5.32
N LEU A 16 0.77 -7.27 5.74
CA LEU A 16 1.43 -6.14 5.07
C LEU A 16 2.52 -5.47 5.93
N SER A 17 3.07 -6.17 6.93
CA SER A 17 4.34 -5.78 7.55
C SER A 17 5.52 -6.23 6.68
N LEU A 18 5.49 -5.89 5.38
CA LEU A 18 6.70 -6.00 4.56
C LEU A 18 7.61 -4.86 4.99
N VAL A 19 8.48 -5.18 5.95
CA VAL A 19 9.62 -4.36 6.36
C VAL A 19 10.53 -4.21 5.14
N LEU A 20 10.22 -3.24 4.29
CA LEU A 20 11.18 -2.59 3.42
C LEU A 20 11.95 -1.59 4.29
N GLY A 21 13.23 -1.36 3.99
CA GLY A 21 14.13 -0.59 4.85
C GLY A 21 13.59 0.81 5.21
N ASP A 22 14.19 1.43 6.22
CA ASP A 22 13.79 2.78 6.66
C ASP A 22 13.70 3.74 5.46
N TYR A 23 12.60 4.48 5.33
CA TYR A 23 12.38 5.40 4.22
C TYR A 23 13.49 6.46 4.14
N VAL A 24 14.13 6.76 5.27
CA VAL A 24 15.30 7.65 5.33
C VAL A 24 16.42 7.25 4.36
N ASP A 25 16.56 5.97 4.04
CA ASP A 25 17.60 5.46 3.14
C ASP A 25 17.16 5.47 1.66
N MET A 26 15.86 5.62 1.39
CA MET A 26 15.29 5.58 0.04
C MET A 26 15.09 6.98 -0.56
N VAL A 27 15.14 8.03 0.26
CA VAL A 27 14.85 9.41 -0.17
C VAL A 27 16.12 10.23 -0.40
N ILE A 28 16.00 11.32 -1.16
CA ILE A 28 17.07 12.32 -1.30
C ILE A 28 17.37 13.01 0.04
N ASP A 29 18.61 13.49 0.21
CA ASP A 29 19.07 14.06 1.49
C ASP A 29 18.18 15.17 2.06
N SER A 30 17.60 16.02 1.21
CA SER A 30 16.71 17.11 1.64
C SER A 30 15.37 16.65 2.21
N GLU A 31 15.00 15.38 2.02
CA GLU A 31 13.71 14.81 2.44
C GLU A 31 13.87 13.83 3.62
N LYS A 32 15.11 13.56 4.06
CA LYS A 32 15.41 12.59 5.13
C LYS A 32 14.75 12.92 6.46
N ASP A 33 14.57 14.19 6.81
CA ASP A 33 13.92 14.56 8.07
C ASP A 33 12.43 14.18 8.08
N LEU A 34 11.76 14.33 6.93
CA LEU A 34 10.38 13.87 6.77
C LEU A 34 10.33 12.34 6.81
N ALA A 35 11.21 11.66 6.07
CA ALA A 35 11.26 10.19 6.05
C ALA A 35 11.49 9.59 7.44
N ARG A 36 12.43 10.13 8.25
CA ARG A 36 12.62 9.74 9.65
C ARG A 36 11.37 9.91 10.51
N THR A 37 10.54 10.91 10.20
CA THR A 37 9.28 11.14 10.92
C THR A 37 8.28 10.03 10.60
N LEU A 38 8.23 9.58 9.34
CA LEU A 38 7.42 8.42 8.94
C LEU A 38 7.95 7.14 9.61
N ASP A 39 9.26 6.88 9.52
CA ASP A 39 9.90 5.69 10.12
C ASP A 39 9.61 5.61 11.62
N LYS A 40 9.78 6.75 12.32
CA LYS A 40 9.47 6.84 13.74
C LYS A 40 7.98 6.64 14.02
N PHE A 41 7.09 7.16 13.17
CA PHE A 41 5.66 6.99 13.35
C PHE A 41 5.26 5.51 13.27
N VAL A 42 5.83 4.76 12.32
CA VAL A 42 5.64 3.31 12.18
C VAL A 42 6.15 2.57 13.42
N GLU A 43 7.34 2.93 13.93
CA GLU A 43 7.89 2.35 15.16
C GLU A 43 6.96 2.57 16.36
N ASP A 44 6.43 3.79 16.50
CA ASP A 44 5.54 4.17 17.61
C ASP A 44 4.13 3.58 17.48
N HIS A 45 3.70 3.19 16.27
CA HIS A 45 2.35 2.69 15.95
C HIS A 45 2.39 1.37 15.18
N PRO A 46 2.74 0.24 15.81
CA PRO A 46 2.94 -1.04 15.12
C PRO A 46 1.67 -1.64 14.50
N ASN A 47 0.50 -1.05 14.76
CA ASN A 47 -0.80 -1.44 14.21
C ASN A 47 -1.19 -0.63 12.95
N THR A 48 -0.20 -0.08 12.24
CA THR A 48 -0.38 0.60 10.97
C THR A 48 0.17 -0.22 9.81
N TYR A 49 -0.19 0.18 8.59
CA TYR A 49 0.36 -0.35 7.36
C TYR A 49 0.75 0.78 6.40
N ASP A 50 1.61 0.45 5.45
CA ASP A 50 2.18 1.42 4.53
C ASP A 50 1.45 1.42 3.19
N PHE A 51 1.11 2.62 2.73
CA PHE A 51 0.55 2.86 1.42
C PHE A 51 1.52 3.72 0.63
N ILE A 52 2.01 3.18 -0.49
CA ILE A 52 2.88 3.90 -1.43
C ILE A 52 2.22 4.01 -2.81
N ALA A 53 2.29 5.21 -3.39
CA ALA A 53 1.79 5.54 -4.72
C ALA A 53 2.66 6.62 -5.38
N LYS A 54 2.54 6.79 -6.69
CA LYS A 54 3.12 7.88 -7.47
C LYS A 54 2.00 8.80 -7.96
N SER A 55 2.20 10.09 -7.77
CA SER A 55 1.30 11.15 -8.23
C SER A 55 1.59 11.55 -9.68
N PHE A 56 0.62 12.23 -10.30
CA PHE A 56 0.73 12.71 -11.67
C PHE A 56 1.83 13.75 -11.89
N ASP A 57 2.19 14.53 -10.86
CA ASP A 57 3.29 15.48 -10.90
C ASP A 57 4.67 14.82 -10.66
N GLY A 58 4.73 13.48 -10.60
CA GLY A 58 5.96 12.72 -10.51
C GLY A 58 6.53 12.62 -9.09
N LYS A 59 5.70 12.78 -8.06
CA LYS A 59 6.09 12.57 -6.66
C LYS A 59 5.68 11.19 -6.19
N ILE A 60 6.41 10.65 -5.22
CA ILE A 60 6.02 9.46 -4.49
C ILE A 60 5.28 9.90 -3.23
N ILE A 61 4.06 9.40 -3.05
CA ILE A 61 3.24 9.59 -1.86
C ILE A 61 3.39 8.34 -1.01
N ILE A 62 3.82 8.52 0.24
CA ILE A 62 3.85 7.46 1.25
C ILE A 62 2.91 7.87 2.37
N GLN A 63 1.98 7.00 2.74
CA GLN A 63 1.03 7.21 3.82
C GLN A 63 1.08 6.03 4.77
N ILE A 64 1.15 6.33 6.07
CA ILE A 64 1.04 5.33 7.12
C ILE A 64 -0.40 5.37 7.62
N ARG A 65 -1.12 4.27 7.48
CA ARG A 65 -2.56 4.18 7.72
C ARG A 65 -2.87 3.17 8.82
N PHE A 66 -3.92 3.44 9.59
CA PHE A 66 -4.46 2.47 10.52
C PHE A 66 -5.30 1.42 9.79
N GLU A 67 -5.62 0.30 10.46
CA GLU A 67 -6.44 -0.79 9.91
C GLU A 67 -7.82 -0.35 9.39
N ASP A 68 -8.33 0.80 9.84
CA ASP A 68 -9.60 1.40 9.40
C ASP A 68 -9.45 2.37 8.20
N ASP A 69 -8.29 2.36 7.55
CA ASP A 69 -7.88 3.25 6.45
C ASP A 69 -7.75 4.73 6.83
N THR A 70 -7.80 5.09 8.12
CA THR A 70 -7.49 6.45 8.56
C THR A 70 -6.01 6.75 8.34
N VAL A 71 -5.70 7.87 7.68
CA VAL A 71 -4.32 8.33 7.49
C VAL A 71 -3.78 8.87 8.82
N GLY A 72 -2.69 8.27 9.31
CA GLY A 72 -1.97 8.73 10.49
C GLY A 72 -0.96 9.83 10.14
N ILE A 73 -0.09 9.54 9.18
CA ILE A 73 0.89 10.49 8.63
C ILE A 73 1.08 10.25 7.14
N GLU A 74 1.45 11.30 6.41
CA GLU A 74 1.79 11.23 5.00
C GLU A 74 3.04 12.04 4.66
N GLY A 75 3.74 11.61 3.62
CA GLY A 75 4.91 12.27 3.06
C GLY A 75 4.87 12.28 1.54
N PHE A 76 5.41 13.35 0.97
CA PHE A 76 5.56 13.53 -0.47
C PHE A 76 7.04 13.63 -0.80
N PHE A 77 7.52 12.69 -1.60
CA PHE A 77 8.92 12.51 -1.89
C PHE A 77 9.20 12.70 -3.37
N THR A 78 10.42 13.13 -3.65
CA THR A 78 10.95 13.10 -5.00
C THR A 78 11.20 11.65 -5.40
N GLU A 79 10.92 11.33 -6.67
CA GLU A 79 11.18 9.99 -7.20
C GLU A 79 12.66 9.63 -7.11
N THR A 80 12.94 8.48 -6.51
CA THR A 80 14.25 7.83 -6.47
C THR A 80 14.12 6.40 -7.00
N PRO A 81 15.20 5.80 -7.53
CA PRO A 81 15.19 4.40 -7.95
C PRO A 81 14.73 3.45 -6.84
N GLU A 82 15.10 3.73 -5.59
CA GLU A 82 14.78 2.92 -4.42
C GLU A 82 13.28 2.98 -4.08
N LEU A 83 12.67 4.17 -4.12
CA LEU A 83 11.22 4.32 -3.89
C LEU A 83 10.37 3.71 -5.02
N LEU A 84 10.89 3.70 -6.25
CA LEU A 84 10.22 3.02 -7.36
C LEU A 84 10.25 1.50 -7.22
N ASP A 85 11.39 0.96 -6.77
CA ASP A 85 11.52 -0.48 -6.50
C ASP A 85 10.58 -0.90 -5.36
N ASP A 86 10.53 -0.12 -4.28
CA ASP A 86 9.57 -0.30 -3.18
C ASP A 86 8.11 -0.30 -3.67
N LEU A 87 7.76 0.68 -4.51
CA LEU A 87 6.44 0.77 -5.12
C LEU A 87 6.10 -0.45 -5.99
N ASP A 88 7.05 -0.94 -6.79
CA ASP A 88 6.87 -2.13 -7.63
C ASP A 88 6.75 -3.41 -6.79
N ILE A 89 7.55 -3.56 -5.73
CA ILE A 89 7.47 -4.67 -4.78
C ILE A 89 6.10 -4.67 -4.09
N ALA A 90 5.65 -3.52 -3.61
CA ALA A 90 4.35 -3.38 -2.95
C ALA A 90 3.20 -3.81 -3.88
N GLN A 91 3.27 -3.45 -5.16
CA GLN A 91 2.26 -3.85 -6.15
C GLN A 91 2.28 -5.36 -6.45
N GLN A 92 3.47 -5.94 -6.59
CA GLN A 92 3.61 -7.38 -6.79
C GLN A 92 3.08 -8.17 -5.59
N SER A 93 3.35 -7.70 -4.38
CA SER A 93 2.84 -8.30 -3.14
C SER A 93 1.31 -8.28 -3.06
N ILE A 94 0.69 -7.15 -3.40
CA ILE A 94 -0.78 -7.02 -3.45
C ILE A 94 -1.38 -7.96 -4.49
N LEU A 95 -0.77 -8.04 -5.68
CA LEU A 95 -1.23 -8.96 -6.71
C LEU A 95 -1.11 -10.42 -6.26
N ALA A 96 0.03 -10.83 -5.70
CA ALA A 96 0.25 -12.18 -5.21
C ALA A 96 -0.75 -12.56 -4.09
N SER A 97 -1.03 -11.61 -3.20
CA SER A 97 -2.03 -11.78 -2.14
C SER A 97 -3.45 -11.92 -2.71
N THR A 98 -3.80 -11.13 -3.72
CA THR A 98 -5.12 -11.19 -4.40
C THR A 98 -5.32 -12.52 -5.13
N VAL A 99 -4.29 -12.98 -5.85
CA VAL A 99 -4.31 -14.27 -6.57
C VAL A 99 -4.40 -15.44 -5.59
N SER A 100 -3.59 -15.43 -4.52
CA SER A 100 -3.60 -16.51 -3.53
C SER A 100 -4.93 -16.61 -2.74
N ALA A 101 -5.65 -15.49 -2.60
CA ALA A 101 -7.00 -15.47 -2.05
C ALA A 101 -8.09 -15.98 -3.02
N GLY A 102 -7.73 -16.31 -4.27
CA GLY A 102 -8.68 -16.73 -5.31
C GLY A 102 -9.62 -15.62 -5.78
N LEU A 103 -9.20 -14.36 -5.62
CA LEU A 103 -9.99 -13.17 -5.96
C LEU A 103 -9.64 -12.59 -7.34
N ASP A 104 -8.79 -13.27 -8.12
CA ASP A 104 -8.32 -12.80 -9.42
C ASP A 104 -9.45 -12.73 -10.48
N GLU A 105 -10.33 -13.74 -10.54
CA GLU A 105 -11.43 -13.80 -11.49
C GLU A 105 -12.65 -12.94 -11.09
N GLN A 106 -12.82 -12.62 -9.80
CA GLN A 106 -13.98 -11.84 -9.30
C GLN A 106 -13.74 -10.34 -9.18
N SER A 107 -12.49 -9.89 -9.03
CA SER A 107 -12.18 -8.47 -8.78
C SER A 107 -11.79 -7.67 -10.03
N GLY A 108 -11.39 -8.33 -11.13
CA GLY A 108 -10.81 -7.66 -12.28
C GLY A 108 -9.46 -6.98 -11.99
N THR A 109 -8.82 -7.32 -10.87
CA THR A 109 -7.56 -6.75 -10.41
C THR A 109 -6.40 -7.34 -11.22
N THR A 110 -6.07 -6.71 -12.34
CA THR A 110 -4.84 -6.99 -13.10
C THR A 110 -3.69 -6.14 -12.56
N LEU A 111 -2.43 -6.58 -12.77
CA LEU A 111 -1.24 -5.77 -12.47
C LEU A 111 -1.35 -4.37 -13.09
N GLU A 112 -1.92 -4.28 -14.30
CA GLU A 112 -2.17 -3.04 -15.02
C GLU A 112 -3.18 -2.13 -14.31
N SER A 113 -4.26 -2.70 -13.73
CA SER A 113 -5.24 -1.92 -12.95
C SER A 113 -4.66 -1.40 -11.62
N LEU A 114 -3.83 -2.21 -10.95
CA LEU A 114 -3.11 -1.79 -9.74
C LEU A 114 -2.06 -0.71 -10.07
N LYS A 115 -1.36 -0.88 -11.20
CA LYS A 115 -0.45 0.13 -11.73
C LYS A 115 -1.19 1.41 -12.06
N ALA A 116 -2.32 1.37 -12.74
CA ALA A 116 -3.11 2.57 -13.06
C ALA A 116 -3.57 3.33 -11.80
N TYR A 117 -3.98 2.61 -10.76
CA TYR A 117 -4.38 3.21 -9.47
C TYR A 117 -3.21 3.81 -8.71
N ARG A 118 -2.05 3.13 -8.68
CA ARG A 118 -0.88 3.57 -7.91
C ARG A 118 0.10 4.45 -8.66
N TYR A 119 0.14 4.43 -9.99
CA TYR A 119 1.01 5.28 -10.81
C TYR A 119 0.31 6.51 -11.39
N GLY A 120 -1.01 6.61 -11.20
CA GLY A 120 -1.83 7.67 -11.79
C GLY A 120 -1.92 7.52 -13.30
N ASP A 121 -3.02 6.93 -13.79
CA ASP A 121 -3.34 6.93 -15.23
C ASP A 121 -4.29 8.10 -15.58
N PRO A 122 -3.82 9.13 -16.32
CA PRO A 122 -4.63 10.30 -16.66
C PRO A 122 -5.77 9.97 -17.63
N GLU A 123 -5.72 8.85 -18.36
CA GLU A 123 -6.80 8.43 -19.25
C GLU A 123 -7.92 7.66 -18.52
N ASN A 124 -7.66 7.21 -17.28
CA ASN A 124 -8.57 6.35 -16.51
C ASN A 124 -8.88 6.88 -15.10
N GLU A 125 -8.94 8.20 -14.89
CA GLU A 125 -9.36 8.86 -13.62
C GLU A 125 -10.67 8.30 -13.01
N LYS A 126 -11.52 7.62 -13.81
CA LYS A 126 -12.80 7.04 -13.37
C LYS A 126 -12.74 5.57 -12.96
N ARG A 127 -11.59 4.89 -13.09
CA ARG A 127 -11.41 3.55 -12.53
C ARG A 127 -11.08 3.70 -11.04
N GLN A 128 -12.08 4.14 -10.27
CA GLN A 128 -12.10 3.72 -8.87
C GLN A 128 -12.00 2.20 -8.89
N LEU A 129 -10.95 1.64 -8.27
CA LEU A 129 -10.96 0.23 -7.93
C LEU A 129 -12.27 0.03 -7.17
N GLY A 130 -13.22 -0.62 -7.83
CA GLY A 130 -14.48 -1.00 -7.21
C GLY A 130 -14.15 -2.10 -6.23
N CYS A 131 -13.60 -1.75 -5.07
CA CYS A 131 -13.74 -2.58 -3.89
C CYS A 131 -15.24 -2.63 -3.62
N GLN A 132 -15.92 -3.62 -4.20
CA GLN A 132 -17.27 -3.94 -3.77
C GLN A 132 -17.20 -4.17 -2.25
N PRO A 133 -18.16 -3.66 -1.48
CA PRO A 133 -18.19 -3.91 -0.06
C PRO A 133 -18.22 -5.43 0.15
N CYS A 134 -17.16 -5.98 0.75
CA CYS A 134 -17.13 -7.34 1.22
C CYS A 134 -18.32 -7.51 2.17
N ARG A 135 -19.32 -8.26 1.73
CA ARG A 135 -20.56 -8.51 2.48
C ARG A 135 -20.45 -9.78 3.30
#